data_AF-K0XF05-F1
#
_entry.id   AF-K0XF05-F1
#
_cell.length_a   1.000
_cell.length_b   1.000
_cell.length_c   1.000
_cell.angle_alpha   90.00
_cell.angle_beta   90.00
_cell.angle_gamma   90.00
#
_symmetry.space_group_name_H-M   'P 1'
#
loop_
_entity.id
_entity.type
_entity.pdbx_description
1 polymer ?
#
loop_
_entity_poly.entity_id
_entity_poly.type
_entity_poly.pdbx_seq_one_letter_code
_entity_poly.pdbx_strand_id
1 'polypeptide(L)'
;MYSKQQKEIALKLHHQTESVSETVRILGYPTRQNLYNWIYEEKHPTKVREDYQLTSFVERVSMFSLIFGFKHLFRIIRQVFQSEEGQAILASLASLLVLGTVFYTMVEKLAVLDSLYLSFTTLTTIGYGDFTPKTALGKIFTMIYGLLGLGIVSLSLGIIAKEALALQKQRKKQRRTKQK
;
A
#
# COMPACT_ATOMS: atom_id res chain seq x y z
N MET A 1 -8.67 14.27 38.86
CA MET A 1 -8.44 12.88 38.42
C MET A 1 -7.76 12.16 39.58
N TYR A 2 -8.36 11.11 40.15
CA TYR A 2 -7.82 10.43 41.34
C TYR A 2 -6.80 9.36 40.93
N SER A 3 -5.75 9.18 41.73
CA SER A 3 -4.75 8.12 41.50
C SER A 3 -5.30 6.73 41.82
N LYS A 4 -4.67 5.68 41.26
CA LYS A 4 -5.03 4.28 41.56
C LYS A 4 -4.96 3.98 43.06
N GLN A 5 -3.93 4.49 43.74
CA GLN A 5 -3.73 4.32 45.18
C GLN A 5 -4.85 4.98 46.00
N GLN A 6 -5.33 6.16 45.60
CA GLN A 6 -6.47 6.82 46.25
C GLN A 6 -7.78 6.04 46.08
N LYS A 7 -8.00 5.43 44.91
CA LYS A 7 -9.17 4.58 44.65
C LYS A 7 -9.15 3.33 45.54
N GLU A 8 -8.00 2.68 45.69
CA GLU A 8 -7.85 1.51 46.56
C GLU A 8 -8.10 1.82 48.04
N ILE A 9 -7.57 2.94 48.54
CA ILE A 9 -7.80 3.38 49.92
C ILE A 9 -9.29 3.65 50.16
N ALA A 10 -9.95 4.31 49.21
CA ALA A 10 -11.38 4.61 49.32
C ALA A 10 -12.25 3.35 49.32
N LEU A 11 -11.93 2.36 48.47
CA LEU A 11 -12.64 1.09 48.44
C LEU A 11 -12.40 0.27 49.72
N LYS A 12 -11.16 0.20 50.24
CA LYS A 12 -10.85 -0.48 51.50
C LYS A 12 -11.64 0.10 52.68
N LEU A 13 -11.71 1.42 52.79
CA LEU A 13 -12.47 2.06 53.85
C LEU A 13 -13.98 1.86 53.67
N HIS A 14 -14.46 1.81 52.43
CA HIS A 14 -15.86 1.46 52.16
C HIS A 14 -16.19 0.03 52.61
N HIS A 15 -15.34 -0.95 52.33
CA HIS A 15 -15.53 -2.33 52.80
C HIS A 15 -15.54 -2.44 54.33
N GLN A 16 -14.88 -1.53 55.05
CA GLN A 16 -14.87 -1.49 56.52
C GLN A 16 -16.08 -0.79 57.12
N THR A 17 -16.55 0.28 56.47
CA THR A 17 -17.65 1.12 56.99
C THR A 17 -19.02 0.71 56.46
N GLU A 18 -19.05 -0.07 55.37
CA GLU A 18 -20.23 -0.47 54.58
C GLU A 18 -21.12 0.72 54.15
N SER A 19 -20.60 1.95 54.22
CA SER A 19 -21.37 3.18 53.99
C SER A 19 -20.59 4.17 53.13
N VAL A 20 -21.15 4.50 51.97
CA VAL A 20 -20.57 5.47 51.01
C VAL A 20 -20.48 6.87 51.63
N SER A 21 -21.51 7.28 52.36
CA SER A 21 -21.54 8.60 53.01
C SER A 21 -20.48 8.73 54.10
N GLU A 22 -20.27 7.67 54.87
CA GLU A 22 -19.27 7.65 55.95
C GLU A 22 -17.85 7.61 55.40
N THR A 23 -17.63 6.82 54.35
CA THR A 23 -16.33 6.74 53.64
C THR A 23 -15.90 8.11 53.10
N VAL A 24 -16.81 8.83 52.44
CA VAL A 24 -16.54 10.17 51.90
C VAL A 24 -16.35 11.20 53.02
N ARG A 25 -17.07 11.06 54.14
CA ARG A 25 -16.91 11.93 55.31
C ARG A 25 -15.53 11.79 55.95
N ILE A 26 -15.03 10.57 56.08
CA ILE A 26 -13.72 10.28 56.70
C ILE A 26 -12.56 10.70 55.79
N LEU A 27 -12.65 10.41 54.49
CA LEU A 27 -11.54 10.69 53.56
C LEU A 27 -11.53 12.12 53.03
N GLY A 28 -12.68 12.82 53.02
CA GLY A 28 -12.84 14.12 52.36
C GLY A 28 -12.80 14.05 50.83
N TYR A 29 -12.63 12.84 50.27
CA TYR A 29 -12.65 12.51 48.84
C TYR A 29 -13.08 11.02 48.69
N PRO A 30 -13.44 10.55 47.49
CA PRO A 30 -13.86 11.30 46.31
C PRO A 30 -15.30 11.82 46.50
N THR A 31 -15.92 12.39 45.46
CA THR A 31 -17.37 12.65 45.49
C THR A 31 -18.15 11.33 45.61
N ARG A 32 -19.35 11.37 46.22
CA ARG A 32 -20.21 10.18 46.38
C ARG A 32 -20.42 9.44 45.04
N GLN A 33 -20.65 10.19 43.95
CA GLN A 33 -20.81 9.62 42.62
C GLN A 33 -19.58 8.83 42.15
N ASN A 34 -18.38 9.37 42.36
CA ASN A 34 -17.15 8.69 41.97
C ASN A 34 -16.92 7.43 42.81
N LEU A 35 -17.24 7.46 44.10
CA LEU A 35 -17.17 6.28 44.95
C LEU A 35 -18.18 5.21 44.51
N TYR A 36 -19.41 5.59 44.19
CA TYR A 36 -20.41 4.67 43.61
C TYR A 36 -19.91 4.02 42.32
N ASN A 37 -19.36 4.81 41.39
CA ASN A 37 -18.81 4.28 40.14
C ASN A 37 -17.66 3.30 40.41
N TRP A 38 -16.79 3.59 41.37
CA TRP A 38 -15.68 2.69 41.73
C TRP A 38 -16.14 1.39 42.35
N ILE A 39 -17.13 1.44 43.26
CA ILE A 39 -17.75 0.25 43.86
C ILE A 39 -18.45 -0.57 42.78
N TYR A 40 -19.11 0.10 41.83
CA TYR A 40 -19.77 -0.55 40.70
C TYR A 40 -18.75 -1.25 39.79
N GLU A 41 -17.66 -0.58 39.43
CA GLU A 41 -16.55 -1.13 38.64
C GLU A 41 -15.82 -2.28 39.35
N GLU A 42 -15.68 -2.22 40.68
CA GLU A 42 -15.09 -3.31 41.48
C GLU A 42 -15.98 -4.56 41.44
N LYS A 43 -17.30 -4.40 41.52
CA LYS A 43 -18.28 -5.49 41.40
C LYS A 43 -18.47 -5.99 39.97
N HIS A 44 -18.20 -5.14 38.98
CA HIS A 44 -18.39 -5.43 37.56
C HIS A 44 -17.11 -5.04 36.81
N PRO A 45 -16.03 -5.86 36.90
CA PRO A 45 -14.83 -5.59 36.14
C PRO A 45 -15.21 -5.52 34.66
N THR A 46 -15.03 -4.35 34.06
CA THR A 46 -15.21 -4.18 32.62
C THR A 46 -14.23 -5.14 31.94
N LYS A 47 -14.77 -6.14 31.25
CA LYS A 47 -13.93 -7.04 30.44
C LYS A 47 -13.19 -6.15 29.45
N VAL A 48 -11.88 -6.00 29.62
CA VAL A 48 -11.02 -5.41 28.60
C VAL A 48 -11.27 -6.24 27.35
N ARG A 49 -11.82 -5.62 26.30
CA ARG A 49 -12.16 -6.34 25.07
C ARG A 49 -10.93 -7.09 24.59
N GLU A 50 -11.10 -8.35 24.20
CA GLU A 50 -10.08 -9.15 23.51
C GLU A 50 -9.75 -8.62 22.10
N ASP A 51 -10.13 -7.39 21.78
CA ASP A 51 -9.88 -6.74 20.50
C ASP A 51 -8.39 -6.42 20.29
N TYR A 52 -7.63 -6.15 21.35
CA TYR A 52 -6.17 -5.96 21.28
C TYR A 52 -5.38 -7.21 20.84
N GLN A 53 -5.87 -8.40 21.20
CA GLN A 53 -5.25 -9.67 20.75
C GLN A 53 -5.62 -9.95 19.29
N LEU A 54 -6.86 -9.63 18.89
CA LEU A 54 -7.30 -9.72 17.50
C LEU A 54 -6.58 -8.72 16.59
N THR A 55 -6.34 -7.48 17.00
CA THR A 55 -5.59 -6.49 16.19
C THR A 55 -4.15 -6.92 15.99
N SER A 56 -3.44 -7.31 17.05
CA SER A 56 -2.05 -7.77 16.94
C SER A 56 -1.91 -9.10 16.18
N PHE A 57 -2.92 -9.99 16.24
CA PHE A 57 -2.98 -11.19 15.41
C PHE A 57 -3.27 -10.88 13.93
N VAL A 58 -4.24 -10.00 13.65
CA VAL A 58 -4.58 -9.56 12.28
C VAL A 58 -3.41 -8.81 11.64
N GLU A 59 -2.67 -7.99 12.38
CA GLU A 59 -1.44 -7.33 11.93
C GLU A 59 -0.36 -8.35 11.57
N ARG A 60 -0.16 -9.37 12.41
CA ARG A 60 0.80 -10.46 12.15
C ARG A 60 0.42 -11.25 10.90
N VAL A 61 -0.84 -11.65 10.76
CA VAL A 61 -1.35 -12.37 9.58
C VAL A 61 -1.25 -11.52 8.31
N SER A 62 -1.53 -10.23 8.40
CA SER A 62 -1.38 -9.27 7.29
C SER A 62 0.07 -9.12 6.87
N MET A 63 1.01 -9.05 7.83
CA MET A 63 2.45 -8.98 7.58
C MET A 63 2.97 -10.23 6.85
N PHE A 64 2.53 -11.42 7.25
CA PHE A 64 2.89 -12.67 6.55
C PHE A 64 2.31 -12.72 5.13
N SER A 65 1.09 -12.23 4.94
CA SER A 65 0.45 -12.14 3.61
C SER A 65 1.19 -11.17 2.68
N LEU A 66 1.72 -10.07 3.24
CA LEU A 66 2.52 -9.07 2.52
C LEU A 66 3.85 -9.66 2.04
N ILE A 67 4.55 -10.42 2.89
CA ILE A 67 5.80 -11.11 2.54
C ILE A 67 5.57 -12.17 1.46
N PHE A 68 4.46 -12.93 1.55
CA PHE A 68 4.08 -13.88 0.52
C PHE A 68 3.73 -13.18 -0.80
N GLY A 69 3.04 -12.04 -0.72
CA GLY A 69 2.72 -11.18 -1.85
C GLY A 69 3.97 -10.66 -2.57
N PHE A 70 4.98 -10.18 -1.83
CA PHE A 70 6.25 -9.74 -2.40
C PHE A 70 6.99 -10.87 -3.12
N LYS A 71 7.05 -12.07 -2.52
CA LYS A 71 7.65 -13.25 -3.20
C LYS A 71 6.90 -13.62 -4.47
N HIS A 72 5.57 -13.49 -4.47
CA HIS A 72 4.75 -13.75 -5.64
C HIS A 72 5.00 -12.71 -6.75
N LEU A 73 5.05 -11.44 -6.39
CA LEU A 73 5.37 -10.34 -7.30
C LEU A 73 6.75 -10.51 -7.94
N PHE A 74 7.75 -10.84 -7.13
CA PHE A 74 9.11 -11.10 -7.59
C PHE A 74 9.18 -12.28 -8.57
N ARG A 75 8.39 -13.34 -8.33
CA ARG A 75 8.29 -14.48 -9.24
C ARG A 75 7.70 -14.07 -10.60
N ILE A 76 6.65 -13.27 -10.60
CA ILE A 76 6.01 -12.77 -11.84
C ILE A 76 6.99 -11.88 -12.61
N ILE A 77 7.65 -10.93 -11.95
CA ILE A 77 8.66 -10.07 -12.57
C ILE A 77 9.74 -10.93 -13.22
N ARG A 78 10.32 -11.87 -12.47
CA ARG A 78 11.37 -12.74 -12.99
C ARG A 78 10.87 -13.60 -14.16
N GLN A 79 9.62 -14.03 -14.14
CA GLN A 79 9.01 -14.81 -15.22
C GLN A 79 8.83 -13.98 -16.50
N VAL A 80 8.47 -12.70 -16.38
CA VAL A 80 8.39 -11.77 -17.53
C VAL A 80 9.77 -11.49 -18.11
N PHE A 81 10.81 -11.36 -17.26
CA PHE A 81 12.19 -11.21 -17.73
C PHE A 81 12.75 -12.48 -18.40
N GLN A 82 12.16 -13.65 -18.16
CA GLN A 82 12.59 -14.91 -18.78
C GLN A 82 11.78 -15.27 -20.04
N SER A 83 10.66 -14.60 -20.31
CA SER A 83 9.90 -14.84 -21.53
C SER A 83 10.52 -14.12 -22.73
N GLU A 84 10.55 -14.77 -23.89
CA GLU A 84 11.11 -14.17 -25.12
C GLU A 84 10.34 -12.89 -25.51
N GLU A 85 9.00 -12.92 -25.40
CA GLU A 85 8.15 -11.75 -25.66
C GLU A 85 8.41 -10.61 -24.66
N GLY A 86 8.61 -10.93 -23.38
CA GLY A 86 8.88 -9.95 -22.33
C GLY A 86 10.25 -9.28 -22.49
N GLN A 87 11.27 -10.07 -22.84
CA GLN A 87 12.59 -9.54 -23.16
C GLN A 87 12.57 -8.63 -24.38
N ALA A 88 11.85 -9.00 -25.44
CA ALA A 88 11.73 -8.17 -26.65
C ALA A 88 11.10 -6.80 -26.34
N ILE A 89 10.03 -6.78 -25.52
CA ILE A 89 9.40 -5.52 -25.08
C ILE A 89 10.37 -4.70 -24.24
N LEU A 90 11.01 -5.30 -23.23
CA LEU A 90 11.96 -4.59 -22.37
C LEU A 90 13.15 -4.03 -23.17
N ALA A 91 13.68 -4.81 -24.13
CA ALA A 91 14.75 -4.37 -25.01
C ALA A 91 14.30 -3.22 -25.91
N SER A 92 13.07 -3.26 -26.44
CA SER A 92 12.52 -2.18 -27.27
C SER A 92 12.25 -0.89 -26.48
N LEU A 93 11.80 -0.99 -25.23
CA LEU A 93 11.66 0.15 -24.34
C LEU A 93 13.02 0.75 -23.97
N ALA A 94 13.99 -0.10 -23.64
CA ALA A 94 15.35 0.34 -23.34
C ALA A 94 16.02 1.01 -24.55
N SER A 95 15.84 0.47 -25.76
CA SER A 95 16.38 1.06 -26.97
C SER A 95 15.73 2.41 -27.30
N LEU A 96 14.41 2.54 -27.16
CA LEU A 96 13.74 3.83 -27.28
C LEU A 96 14.21 4.83 -26.23
N LEU A 97 14.44 4.39 -24.99
CA LEU A 97 14.91 5.26 -23.92
C LEU A 97 16.31 5.80 -24.24
N VAL A 98 17.22 4.93 -24.69
CA VAL A 98 18.57 5.33 -25.14
C VAL A 98 18.49 6.25 -26.34
N LEU A 99 17.67 5.92 -27.35
CA LEU A 99 17.48 6.73 -28.55
C LEU A 99 17.00 8.14 -28.21
N GLY A 100 15.97 8.26 -27.38
CA GLY A 100 15.46 9.55 -26.91
C GLY A 100 16.53 10.34 -26.16
N THR A 101 17.25 9.68 -25.25
CA THR A 101 18.30 10.32 -24.43
C THR A 101 19.41 10.89 -25.30
N VAL A 102 19.91 10.10 -26.26
CA VAL A 102 20.94 10.54 -27.21
C VAL A 102 20.43 11.69 -28.06
N PHE A 103 19.20 11.58 -28.57
CA PHE A 103 18.60 12.62 -29.40
C PHE A 103 18.46 13.95 -28.67
N TYR A 104 17.88 13.98 -27.46
CA TYR A 104 17.74 15.22 -26.70
C TYR A 104 19.08 15.80 -26.25
N THR A 105 20.07 14.95 -25.94
CA THR A 105 21.42 15.43 -25.62
C THR A 105 22.06 16.12 -26.82
N MET A 106 21.88 15.60 -28.04
CA MET A 106 22.47 16.16 -29.26
C MET A 106 21.73 17.39 -29.78
N VAL A 107 20.39 17.34 -29.81
CA VAL A 107 19.56 18.36 -30.47
C VAL A 107 19.16 19.48 -29.51
N GLU A 108 18.73 19.14 -28.29
CA GLU A 108 18.32 20.11 -27.29
C GLU A 108 19.48 20.55 -26.37
N LYS A 109 20.65 19.92 -26.50
CA LYS A 109 21.86 20.19 -25.70
C LYS A 109 21.62 20.10 -24.19
N LEU A 110 20.66 19.27 -23.79
CA LEU A 110 20.38 18.99 -22.39
C LEU A 110 21.47 18.08 -21.80
N ALA A 111 21.67 18.15 -20.49
CA ALA A 111 22.53 17.17 -19.81
C ALA A 111 21.99 15.75 -20.04
N VAL A 112 22.86 14.74 -19.95
CA VAL A 112 22.46 13.34 -20.20
C VAL A 112 21.34 12.90 -19.24
N LEU A 113 21.42 13.31 -17.97
CA LEU A 113 20.40 13.00 -16.97
C LEU A 113 19.06 13.69 -17.27
N ASP A 114 19.09 14.96 -17.68
CA ASP A 114 17.89 15.71 -18.05
C ASP A 114 17.25 15.15 -19.33
N SER A 115 18.08 14.72 -20.28
CA SER A 115 17.65 14.06 -21.52
C SER A 115 17.02 12.69 -21.25
N LEU A 116 17.60 11.93 -20.32
CA LEU A 116 17.07 10.65 -19.87
C LEU A 116 15.73 10.85 -19.16
N TYR A 117 15.65 11.86 -18.29
CA TYR A 117 14.43 12.23 -17.59
C TYR A 117 13.32 12.64 -18.57
N LEU A 118 13.61 13.50 -19.54
CA LEU A 118 12.66 13.91 -20.57
C LEU A 118 12.19 12.71 -21.40
N SER A 119 13.10 11.82 -21.80
CA SER A 119 12.76 10.60 -22.54
C SER A 119 11.86 9.67 -21.73
N PHE A 120 12.24 9.41 -20.47
CA PHE A 120 11.51 8.55 -19.57
C PHE A 120 10.10 9.07 -19.29
N THR A 121 9.97 10.34 -18.92
CA THR A 121 8.68 10.97 -18.60
C THR A 121 7.77 11.06 -19.83
N THR A 122 8.34 11.18 -21.04
CA THR A 122 7.59 11.12 -22.30
C THR A 122 7.09 9.70 -22.60
N LEU A 123 7.95 8.69 -22.53
CA LEU A 123 7.57 7.29 -22.78
C LEU A 123 6.55 6.76 -21.78
N THR A 124 6.69 7.15 -20.51
CA THR A 124 5.77 6.76 -19.44
C THR A 124 4.49 7.62 -19.42
N THR A 125 4.38 8.61 -20.32
CA THR A 125 3.26 9.56 -20.41
C THR A 125 3.02 10.37 -19.12
N ILE A 126 4.03 10.47 -18.25
CA ILE A 126 3.95 11.27 -17.03
C ILE A 126 4.01 12.77 -17.38
N GLY A 127 4.98 13.16 -18.22
CA GLY A 127 5.04 14.49 -18.82
C GLY A 127 4.98 15.69 -17.86
N TYR A 128 5.79 15.71 -16.81
CA TYR A 128 5.81 16.81 -15.81
C TYR A 128 6.06 18.20 -16.40
N GLY A 129 6.77 18.29 -17.53
CA GLY A 129 7.01 19.54 -18.25
C GLY A 129 8.19 20.37 -17.74
N ASP A 130 8.97 19.86 -16.78
CA ASP A 130 10.17 20.53 -16.26
C ASP A 130 11.20 20.79 -17.37
N PHE A 131 11.31 19.84 -18.30
CA PHE A 131 12.08 19.97 -19.53
C PHE A 131 11.15 19.78 -20.72
N THR A 132 11.33 20.60 -21.74
CA THR A 132 10.55 20.52 -22.99
C THR A 132 11.45 20.81 -24.19
N PRO A 133 11.20 20.16 -25.33
CA PRO A 133 11.95 20.43 -26.55
C PRO A 133 11.67 21.87 -27.03
N LYS A 134 12.74 22.66 -27.15
CA LYS A 134 12.66 24.06 -27.60
C LYS A 134 12.80 24.14 -29.11
N THR A 135 13.56 23.23 -29.72
CA THR A 135 13.79 23.22 -31.16
C THR A 135 12.59 22.69 -31.94
N ALA A 136 12.40 23.16 -33.18
CA ALA A 136 11.35 22.64 -34.06
C ALA A 136 11.51 21.14 -34.31
N LEU A 137 12.75 20.70 -34.54
CA LEU A 137 13.07 19.28 -34.75
C LEU A 137 12.79 18.45 -33.49
N GLY A 138 13.14 18.96 -32.30
CA GLY A 138 12.88 18.29 -31.03
C GLY A 138 11.39 18.11 -30.76
N LYS A 139 10.56 19.11 -31.10
CA LYS A 139 9.09 19.01 -30.98
C LYS A 139 8.52 17.92 -31.89
N ILE A 140 8.92 17.89 -33.16
CA ILE A 140 8.48 16.88 -34.12
C ILE A 140 8.92 15.49 -33.67
N PHE A 141 10.17 15.34 -33.25
CA PHE A 141 10.68 14.09 -32.70
C PHE A 141 9.85 13.63 -31.51
N THR A 142 9.59 14.52 -30.55
CA THR A 142 8.82 14.20 -29.33
C THR A 142 7.41 13.71 -29.67
N MET A 143 6.74 14.29 -30.68
CA MET A 143 5.43 13.84 -31.14
C MET A 143 5.48 12.39 -31.68
N ILE A 144 6.44 12.09 -32.56
CA ILE A 144 6.60 10.75 -33.14
C ILE A 144 7.04 9.75 -32.06
N TYR A 145 7.97 10.15 -31.21
CA TYR A 145 8.51 9.36 -30.12
C TYR A 145 7.42 8.95 -29.11
N GLY A 146 6.53 9.87 -28.75
CA GLY A 146 5.38 9.57 -27.89
C GLY A 146 4.43 8.54 -28.52
N LEU A 147 4.16 8.64 -29.82
CA LEU A 147 3.32 7.66 -30.54
C LEU A 147 3.95 6.26 -30.56
N LEU A 148 5.27 6.17 -30.77
CA LEU A 148 6.00 4.89 -30.71
C LEU A 148 5.96 4.29 -29.30
N GLY A 149 6.15 5.12 -28.27
CA GLY A 149 6.04 4.70 -26.87
C GLY A 149 4.66 4.11 -26.55
N LEU A 150 3.58 4.79 -26.95
CA LEU A 150 2.21 4.30 -26.79
C LEU A 150 1.95 2.97 -27.50
N GLY A 151 2.54 2.78 -28.68
CA GLY A 151 2.47 1.52 -29.43
C GLY A 151 3.04 0.34 -28.64
N ILE A 152 4.22 0.50 -28.04
CA ILE A 152 4.85 -0.55 -27.25
C ILE A 152 4.07 -0.85 -25.96
N VAL A 153 3.54 0.18 -25.31
CA VAL A 153 2.67 -0.02 -24.13
C VAL A 153 1.41 -0.79 -24.51
N SER A 154 0.83 -0.51 -25.68
CA SER A 154 -0.34 -1.23 -26.19
C SER A 154 -0.05 -2.69 -26.52
N LEU A 155 1.13 -3.00 -27.09
CA LEU A 155 1.57 -4.39 -27.31
C LEU A 155 1.75 -5.14 -25.99
N SER A 156 2.30 -4.47 -24.97
CA SER A 156 2.47 -5.02 -23.63
C SER A 156 1.13 -5.42 -23.02
N LEU A 157 0.11 -4.56 -23.14
CA LEU A 157 -1.26 -4.87 -22.70
C LEU A 157 -1.87 -6.03 -23.49
N GLY A 158 -1.61 -6.12 -24.79
CA GLY A 158 -2.09 -7.20 -25.65
C GLY A 158 -1.61 -8.59 -25.21
N ILE A 159 -0.34 -8.72 -24.82
CA ILE A 159 0.22 -9.99 -24.32
C ILE A 159 -0.43 -10.39 -23.00
N ILE A 160 -0.56 -9.44 -22.07
CA ILE A 160 -1.20 -9.69 -20.77
C ILE A 160 -2.67 -10.13 -20.99
N ALA A 161 -3.38 -9.46 -21.90
CA ALA A 161 -4.75 -9.80 -22.24
C ALA A 161 -4.87 -11.21 -22.84
N LYS A 162 -3.97 -11.58 -23.76
CA LYS A 162 -3.89 -12.92 -24.36
C LYS A 162 -3.71 -14.01 -23.29
N GLU A 163 -2.81 -13.79 -22.35
CA GLU A 163 -2.57 -14.73 -21.23
C GLU A 163 -3.79 -14.84 -20.31
N ALA A 164 -4.40 -13.70 -19.96
CA ALA A 164 -5.62 -13.68 -19.14
C ALA A 164 -6.79 -14.43 -19.82
N LEU A 165 -6.96 -14.26 -21.12
CA LEU A 165 -7.98 -14.98 -21.90
C LEU A 165 -7.68 -16.47 -22.00
N ALA A 166 -6.41 -16.86 -22.14
CA ALA A 166 -5.99 -18.27 -22.15
C ALA A 166 -6.36 -18.97 -20.83
N LEU A 167 -6.11 -18.33 -19.68
CA LEU A 167 -6.49 -18.84 -18.36
C LEU A 167 -8.01 -19.00 -18.22
N GLN A 168 -8.80 -18.03 -18.71
CA GLN A 168 -10.27 -18.15 -18.69
C GLN A 168 -10.77 -19.31 -19.55
N LYS A 169 -10.17 -19.51 -20.74
CA LYS A 169 -10.53 -20.60 -21.65
C LYS A 169 -10.21 -21.97 -21.04
N GLN A 170 -9.06 -22.10 -20.37
CA GLN A 170 -8.69 -23.31 -19.63
C GLN A 170 -9.67 -23.61 -18.50
N ARG A 171 -10.03 -22.60 -17.69
CA ARG A 171 -11.03 -22.75 -16.60
C ARG A 171 -12.40 -23.21 -17.13
N LYS A 172 -12.87 -22.65 -18.25
CA LYS A 172 -14.13 -23.10 -18.89
C LYS A 172 -14.05 -24.53 -19.39
N LYS A 173 -12.92 -24.96 -19.97
CA LYS A 173 -12.72 -26.34 -20.44
C LYS A 173 -12.73 -27.34 -19.28
N GLN A 174 -12.03 -27.03 -18.18
CA GLN A 174 -12.01 -27.85 -16.97
C GLN A 174 -13.41 -28.00 -16.32
N ARG A 175 -14.22 -26.93 -16.30
CA ARG A 175 -15.61 -26.99 -15.80
C ARG A 175 -16.49 -27.91 -16.65
N ARG A 176 -16.34 -27.90 -17.97
CA ARG A 176 -17.09 -28.78 -18.88
C ARG A 176 -16.69 -30.26 -18.75
N THR A 177 -15.42 -30.55 -18.48
CA THR A 177 -14.94 -31.93 -18.30
C THR A 177 -15.36 -32.52 -16.95
N LYS A 178 -15.53 -31.71 -15.90
CA LYS A 178 -16.03 -32.18 -14.60
C LYS A 178 -17.55 -32.41 -14.55
N GLN A 179 -18.29 -31.99 -15.58
CA GLN A 179 -19.74 -32.11 -15.68
C GLN A 179 -20.21 -33.28 -16.56
N LYS A 180 -19.27 -34.01 -17.17
CA LYS A 180 -19.48 -35.28 -17.86
C LYS A 180 -18.98 -36.41 -16.98
#